data_AF-A0A7C7BNJ8-F1
#
_entry.id   AF-A0A7C7BNJ8-F1
#
_cell.length_a   1.000
_cell.length_b   1.000
_cell.length_c   1.000
_cell.angle_alpha   90.00
_cell.angle_beta   90.00
_cell.angle_gamma   90.00
#
_symmetry.space_group_name_H-M   'P 1'
#
loop_
_entity.id
_entity.type
_entity.pdbx_description
1 polymer ?
#
loop_
_entity_poly.entity_id
_entity_poly.type
_entity_poly.pdbx_seq_one_letter_code
_entity_poly.pdbx_strand_id
1 'polypeptide(L)'
;MTRHIRVCFLLITFICSSQVLIAQNYGQLWTVELSATVQSSPALITLNWEANQNGNPDTYAIWRKIKGTQGWGNIFGSVPSSTLTYTDSTVSVGVSYEYHVQFRLGNSAYAWGYI
;
A
#
# COMPACT_ATOMS: atom_id res chain seq x y z
N MET A 1 -57.94 -11.17 -4.24
CA MET A 1 -57.10 -10.46 -3.23
C MET A 1 -55.69 -11.07 -3.04
N THR A 2 -55.44 -12.32 -3.44
CA THR A 2 -54.16 -13.04 -3.24
C THR A 2 -53.07 -12.79 -4.29
N ARG A 3 -53.40 -12.22 -5.46
CA ARG A 3 -52.44 -11.96 -6.56
C ARG A 3 -51.57 -10.71 -6.33
N HIS A 4 -52.10 -9.69 -5.64
CA HIS A 4 -51.34 -8.47 -5.31
C HIS A 4 -50.31 -8.70 -4.18
N ILE A 5 -50.62 -9.61 -3.24
CA ILE A 5 -49.71 -9.98 -2.14
C ILE A 5 -48.44 -10.66 -2.65
N ARG A 6 -48.55 -11.49 -3.70
CA ARG A 6 -47.39 -12.19 -4.30
C ARG A 6 -46.43 -11.23 -5.04
N VAL A 7 -46.95 -10.18 -5.67
CA VAL A 7 -46.14 -9.18 -6.37
C VAL A 7 -45.43 -8.25 -5.37
N CYS A 8 -46.10 -7.86 -4.28
CA CYS A 8 -45.47 -7.11 -3.19
C CYS A 8 -44.35 -7.90 -2.49
N PHE A 9 -44.53 -9.21 -2.31
CA PHE A 9 -43.50 -10.05 -1.67
C PHE A 9 -42.24 -10.21 -2.54
N LEU A 10 -42.41 -10.32 -3.87
CA LEU A 10 -41.30 -10.39 -4.82
C LEU A 10 -40.51 -9.07 -4.95
N LEU A 11 -41.18 -7.91 -4.84
CA LEU A 11 -40.52 -6.60 -4.84
C LEU A 11 -39.69 -6.35 -3.56
N ILE A 12 -40.17 -6.81 -2.40
CA ILE A 12 -39.46 -6.66 -1.12
C ILE A 12 -38.17 -7.50 -1.09
N THR A 13 -38.18 -8.70 -1.66
CA THR A 13 -36.97 -9.54 -1.78
C THR A 13 -35.92 -8.96 -2.74
N PHE A 14 -36.33 -8.21 -3.76
CA PHE A 14 -35.42 -7.57 -4.73
C PHE A 14 -34.72 -6.33 -4.13
N ILE A 15 -35.41 -5.59 -3.24
CA ILE A 15 -34.82 -4.45 -2.52
C ILE A 15 -33.93 -4.91 -1.35
N CYS A 16 -34.21 -6.07 -0.76
CA CYS A 16 -33.38 -6.63 0.32
C CYS A 16 -32.03 -7.21 -0.19
N SER A 17 -31.94 -7.53 -1.49
CA SER A 17 -30.75 -8.08 -2.14
C SER A 17 -29.79 -7.02 -2.71
N SER A 18 -30.11 -5.73 -2.62
CA SER A 18 -29.16 -4.64 -2.94
C SER A 18 -28.21 -4.33 -1.78
N GLN A 19 -27.70 -5.36 -1.11
CA GLN A 19 -26.58 -5.19 -0.19
C GLN A 19 -25.35 -4.84 -1.03
N VAL A 20 -24.75 -3.68 -0.76
CA VAL A 20 -23.46 -3.33 -1.38
C VAL A 20 -22.45 -4.38 -0.93
N LEU A 21 -22.05 -5.25 -1.86
CA LEU A 21 -20.94 -6.18 -1.66
C LEU A 21 -19.65 -5.35 -1.57
N ILE A 22 -19.29 -4.91 -0.37
CA ILE A 22 -17.95 -4.37 -0.13
C ILE A 22 -17.00 -5.56 -0.07
N ALA A 23 -16.08 -5.66 -1.03
CA ALA A 23 -14.94 -6.56 -0.91
C ALA A 23 -14.10 -6.15 0.31
N GLN A 24 -13.59 -7.13 1.07
CA GLN A 24 -12.89 -6.87 2.32
C GLN A 24 -11.64 -6.01 2.06
N ASN A 25 -11.65 -4.77 2.53
CA ASN A 25 -10.57 -3.80 2.31
C ASN A 25 -9.50 -3.85 3.42
N TYR A 26 -9.72 -4.63 4.49
CA TYR A 26 -8.92 -4.56 5.71
C TYR A 26 -7.42 -4.78 5.51
N GLY A 27 -7.00 -5.53 4.48
CA GLY A 27 -5.60 -5.70 4.12
C GLY A 27 -4.91 -4.38 3.70
N GLN A 28 -5.65 -3.44 3.09
CA GLN A 28 -5.13 -2.12 2.71
C GLN A 28 -4.76 -1.26 3.92
N LEU A 29 -5.31 -1.55 5.11
CA LEU A 29 -5.00 -0.83 6.35
C LEU A 29 -3.61 -1.16 6.90
N TRP A 30 -3.06 -2.33 6.54
CA TRP A 30 -1.81 -2.87 7.08
C TRP A 30 -0.72 -3.04 6.01
N THR A 31 -1.04 -2.70 4.77
CA THR A 31 -0.09 -2.72 3.65
C THR A 31 0.14 -1.31 3.12
N VAL A 32 1.31 -1.09 2.55
CA VAL A 32 1.58 0.07 1.70
C VAL A 32 1.62 -0.44 0.27
N GLU A 33 0.73 0.06 -0.58
CA GLU A 33 0.74 -0.27 -2.00
C GLU A 33 1.97 0.39 -2.65
N LEU A 34 3.04 -0.39 -2.79
CA LEU A 34 4.35 0.08 -3.22
C LEU A 34 4.61 -0.31 -4.67
N SER A 35 5.09 0.64 -5.45
CA SER A 35 5.56 0.45 -6.83
C SER A 35 6.95 1.07 -7.00
N ALA A 36 7.66 0.68 -8.06
CA ALA A 36 8.98 1.22 -8.38
C ALA A 36 9.13 1.47 -9.87
N THR A 37 9.80 2.56 -10.22
CA THR A 37 10.25 2.88 -11.58
C THR A 37 11.77 2.88 -11.60
N VAL A 38 12.37 2.20 -12.59
CA VAL A 38 13.82 2.07 -12.73
C VAL A 38 14.29 2.88 -13.93
N GLN A 39 15.38 3.63 -13.76
CA GLN A 39 16.06 4.36 -14.83
C GLN A 39 17.54 3.94 -14.87
N SER A 40 18.11 3.80 -16.06
CA SER A 40 19.50 3.34 -16.24
C SER A 40 20.52 4.46 -16.45
N SER A 41 20.09 5.66 -16.86
CA SER A 41 21.00 6.80 -17.13
C SER A 41 20.35 8.16 -16.78
N PRO A 42 20.75 8.80 -15.67
CA PRO A 42 21.54 8.21 -14.57
C PRO A 42 20.80 7.03 -13.91
N ALA A 43 21.55 6.15 -13.25
CA ALA A 43 20.99 4.99 -12.56
C ALA A 43 20.15 5.45 -11.35
N LEU A 44 18.84 5.24 -11.39
CA LEU A 44 17.90 5.62 -10.34
C LEU A 44 16.86 4.50 -10.13
N ILE A 45 16.40 4.35 -8.89
CA ILE A 45 15.16 3.64 -8.57
C ILE A 45 14.26 4.59 -7.80
N THR A 46 13.09 4.89 -8.35
CA THR A 46 12.06 5.72 -7.70
C THR A 46 10.95 4.85 -7.19
N LEU A 47 10.79 4.81 -5.87
CA LEU A 47 9.69 4.17 -5.16
C LEU A 47 8.50 5.14 -5.11
N ASN A 48 7.29 4.64 -5.36
CA ASN A 48 6.05 5.40 -5.22
C ASN A 48 5.04 4.55 -4.47
N TRP A 49 4.26 5.17 -3.60
CA TRP A 49 3.22 4.48 -2.86
C TRP A 49 1.99 5.36 -2.64
N GLU A 50 0.86 4.72 -2.35
CA GLU A 50 -0.37 5.45 -2.03
C GLU A 50 -0.44 5.83 -0.54
N ALA A 51 -1.17 6.91 -0.26
CA ALA A 51 -1.52 7.24 1.11
C ALA A 51 -2.35 6.09 1.72
N ASN A 52 -1.96 5.65 2.92
CA ASN A 52 -2.62 4.54 3.58
C ASN A 52 -3.95 5.00 4.20
N GLN A 53 -4.99 4.17 4.09
CA GLN A 53 -6.35 4.52 4.53
C GLN A 53 -6.56 4.41 6.06
N ASN A 54 -5.62 3.79 6.79
CA ASN A 54 -5.67 3.58 8.24
C ASN A 54 -5.25 4.81 9.06
N GLY A 55 -4.79 5.87 8.40
CA GLY A 55 -4.45 7.13 9.05
C GLY A 55 -3.31 7.87 8.36
N ASN A 56 -2.84 8.95 9.00
CA ASN A 56 -1.71 9.73 8.51
C ASN A 56 -0.46 9.36 9.31
N PRO A 57 0.64 8.91 8.68
CA PRO A 57 1.90 8.70 9.39
C PRO A 57 2.48 10.01 9.90
N ASP A 58 3.47 9.89 10.78
CA ASP A 58 4.45 10.97 10.96
C ASP A 58 5.46 10.94 9.80
N THR A 59 5.92 9.74 9.47
CA THR A 59 6.92 9.49 8.42
C THR A 59 6.69 8.19 7.67
N TYR A 60 7.23 8.15 6.46
CA TYR A 60 7.52 6.91 5.75
C TYR A 60 9.00 6.60 5.88
N ALA A 61 9.33 5.46 6.51
CA ALA A 61 10.71 5.00 6.62
C ALA A 61 11.02 3.99 5.52
N ILE A 62 12.05 4.27 4.74
CA ILE A 62 12.52 3.47 3.61
C ILE A 62 13.69 2.62 4.08
N TRP A 63 13.63 1.35 3.71
CA TRP A 63 14.67 0.37 3.93
C TRP A 63 15.09 -0.23 2.61
N ARG A 64 16.35 -0.62 2.52
CA ARG A 64 16.96 -1.16 1.31
C ARG A 64 17.96 -2.23 1.68
N LYS A 65 18.04 -3.26 0.84
CA LYS A 65 19.13 -4.22 0.86
C LYS A 65 19.48 -4.68 -0.54
N ILE A 66 20.64 -5.31 -0.68
CA ILE A 66 20.99 -6.05 -1.89
C ILE A 66 20.08 -7.29 -1.94
N LYS A 67 19.52 -7.58 -3.12
CA LYS A 67 18.60 -8.70 -3.27
C LYS A 67 19.21 -10.01 -2.79
N GLY A 68 18.49 -10.71 -1.92
CA GLY A 68 18.91 -12.00 -1.37
C GLY A 68 19.82 -11.93 -0.14
N THR A 69 20.22 -10.75 0.33
CA THR A 69 20.93 -10.64 1.62
C THR A 69 19.95 -10.77 2.79
N GLN A 70 20.45 -11.28 3.92
CA GLN A 70 19.67 -11.39 5.15
C GLN A 70 19.66 -10.08 5.94
N GLY A 71 18.53 -9.79 6.57
CA GLY A 71 18.35 -8.58 7.37
C GLY A 71 18.20 -7.30 6.54
N TRP A 72 17.51 -6.32 7.11
CA TRP A 72 17.28 -5.01 6.49
C TRP A 72 18.24 -3.92 6.98
N GLY A 73 19.03 -4.20 8.02
CA GLY A 73 20.04 -3.27 8.53
C GLY A 73 19.45 -2.10 9.31
N ASN A 74 19.67 -0.89 8.81
CA ASN A 74 19.16 0.36 9.38
C ASN A 74 18.20 1.04 8.38
N ILE A 75 17.46 2.04 8.86
CA ILE A 75 16.66 2.91 8.00
C ILE A 75 17.58 3.56 6.96
N PHE A 76 17.27 3.32 5.68
CA PHE A 76 18.03 3.84 4.55
C PHE A 76 17.65 5.30 4.25
N GLY A 77 16.38 5.64 4.40
CA GLY A 77 15.87 7.00 4.23
C GLY A 77 14.55 7.20 4.95
N SER A 78 14.15 8.46 5.13
CA SER A 78 12.86 8.80 5.71
C SER A 78 12.32 10.06 5.04
N VAL A 79 11.01 10.07 4.80
CA VAL A 79 10.29 11.24 4.25
C VAL A 79 9.08 11.57 5.13
N PRO A 80 8.63 12.84 5.17
CA PRO A 80 7.43 13.21 5.91
C PRO A 80 6.19 12.56 5.26
N SER A 81 5.10 12.44 6.03
CA SER A 81 3.88 11.78 5.57
C SER A 81 3.17 12.44 4.39
N SER A 82 3.46 13.69 4.08
CA SER A 82 2.99 14.36 2.86
C SER A 82 3.71 13.90 1.59
N THR A 83 4.79 13.14 1.71
CA THR A 83 5.60 12.66 0.59
C THR A 83 5.31 11.19 0.34
N LEU A 84 4.91 10.89 -0.90
CA LEU A 84 4.50 9.56 -1.36
C LEU A 84 5.48 8.92 -2.36
N THR A 85 6.71 9.44 -2.38
CA THR A 85 7.75 9.01 -3.30
C THR A 85 9.14 9.09 -2.65
N TYR A 86 10.07 8.25 -3.09
CA TYR A 86 11.47 8.29 -2.70
C TYR A 86 12.36 7.84 -3.85
N THR A 87 13.40 8.61 -4.17
CA THR A 87 14.35 8.25 -5.23
C THR A 87 15.68 7.84 -4.63
N ASP A 88 16.09 6.60 -4.87
CA ASP A 88 17.44 6.11 -4.60
C ASP A 88 18.33 6.39 -5.82
N SER A 89 19.24 7.34 -5.66
CA SER A 89 20.25 7.72 -6.67
C SER A 89 21.60 7.05 -6.48
N THR A 90 21.71 6.14 -5.50
CA THR A 90 22.93 5.38 -5.17
C THR A 90 22.91 3.95 -5.70
N VAL A 91 21.97 3.67 -6.60
CA VAL A 91 21.84 2.37 -7.26
C VAL A 91 22.89 2.21 -8.37
N SER A 92 23.18 0.96 -8.72
CA SER A 92 24.13 0.64 -9.78
C SER A 92 23.46 -0.27 -10.81
N VAL A 93 23.70 0.00 -12.09
CA VAL A 93 23.19 -0.83 -13.19
C VAL A 93 23.70 -2.26 -13.02
N GLY A 94 22.80 -3.24 -13.18
CA GLY A 94 23.11 -4.67 -13.01
C GLY A 94 23.01 -5.18 -11.57
N VAL A 95 22.79 -4.30 -10.57
CA VAL A 95 22.55 -4.71 -9.18
C VAL A 95 21.06 -4.67 -8.88
N SER A 96 20.53 -5.77 -8.34
CA SER A 96 19.15 -5.84 -7.85
C SER A 96 19.08 -5.49 -6.38
N TYR A 97 18.11 -4.65 -6.01
CA TYR A 97 17.85 -4.23 -4.64
C TYR A 97 16.43 -4.65 -4.26
N GLU A 98 16.23 -4.92 -2.97
CA GLU A 98 14.92 -5.09 -2.37
C GLU A 98 14.66 -3.88 -1.46
N TYR A 99 13.41 -3.43 -1.43
CA TYR A 99 12.99 -2.30 -0.61
C TYR A 99 11.80 -2.66 0.25
N HIS A 100 11.67 -1.97 1.38
CA HIS A 100 10.36 -1.80 1.98
C HIS A 100 10.16 -0.41 2.54
N VAL A 101 8.89 -0.01 2.53
CA VAL A 101 8.42 1.26 3.09
C VAL A 101 7.55 0.94 4.29
N GLN A 102 7.86 1.59 5.42
CA GLN A 102 7.08 1.48 6.65
C GLN A 102 6.33 2.78 6.91
N PHE A 103 5.03 2.65 7.14
CA PHE A 103 4.24 3.69 7.79
C PHE A 103 4.65 3.75 9.25
N ARG A 104 5.13 4.89 9.75
CA ARG A 104 5.50 5.07 11.16
C ARG A 104 4.72 6.16 11.88
N LEU A 105 4.28 5.84 13.11
CA LEU A 105 3.84 6.81 14.14
C LEU A 105 4.82 6.70 15.31
N GLY A 106 5.62 7.73 15.51
CA GLY A 106 6.81 7.68 16.36
C GLY A 106 7.69 6.46 16.05
N ASN A 107 7.93 5.64 17.07
CA ASN A 107 8.78 4.45 16.94
C ASN A 107 8.02 3.19 16.50
N SER A 108 6.70 3.26 16.29
CA SER A 108 5.89 2.10 15.92
C SER A 108 5.63 2.06 14.40
N ALA A 109 5.68 0.87 13.81
CA ALA A 109 5.33 0.63 12.41
C ALA A 109 3.91 0.02 12.32
N TYR A 110 3.09 0.54 11.42
CA TYR A 110 1.67 0.18 11.30
C TYR A 110 1.32 -0.50 9.97
N ALA A 111 2.10 -0.23 8.92
CA ALA A 111 1.92 -0.84 7.62
C ALA A 111 3.27 -1.00 6.91
N TRP A 112 3.33 -1.98 6.01
CA TRP A 112 4.52 -2.31 5.24
C TRP A 112 4.18 -2.49 3.77
N GLY A 113 5.05 -1.99 2.88
CA GLY A 113 5.04 -2.32 1.46
C GLY A 113 6.42 -2.83 1.07
N TYR A 114 6.49 -3.89 0.27
CA TYR A 114 7.73 -4.54 -0.16
C TYR A 114 7.80 -4.58 -1.69
N ILE A 115 9.00 -4.42 -2.25
CA ILE A 115 9.28 -4.57 -3.69
C ILE A 115 10.71 -5.04 -3.95
#